data_AF-A0A1X1QI51-F1
#
_entry.id   AF-A0A1X1QI51-F1
#
_cell.length_a   1.000
_cell.length_b   1.000
_cell.length_c   1.000
_cell.angle_alpha   90.00
_cell.angle_beta   90.00
_cell.angle_gamma   90.00
#
_symmetry.space_group_name_H-M   'P 1'
#
loop_
_entity.id
_entity.type
_entity.pdbx_description
1 polymer ?
#
loop_
_entity_poly.entity_id
_entity_poly.type
_entity_poly.pdbx_seq_one_letter_code
_entity_poly.pdbx_strand_id
1 'polypeptide(L)'
;MIGGYFSPAATTAERERKQIAGAIGQIERYVGPMTKTAYDLPGTFEAPLFDVQRQMDCVDEAKNTTLYLRILREKGWINFHREGYRVNRGFFFNGWPHTSAMINNPSTGKDYVVDSWFHKNGEPVEIVPLKLWHAGWWPKTIIRD
;
A
#
# COMPACT_ATOMS: atom_id res chain seq x y z
N MET A 1 13.02 -10.61 8.43
CA MET A 1 12.27 -11.47 7.48
C MET A 1 10.81 -11.08 7.49
N ILE A 2 10.12 -11.12 6.34
CA ILE A 2 8.71 -10.68 6.19
C ILE A 2 7.77 -11.43 7.14
N GLY A 3 7.96 -12.74 7.32
CA GLY A 3 7.12 -13.55 8.23
C GLY A 3 7.15 -13.11 9.69
N GLY A 4 8.17 -12.35 10.12
CA GLY A 4 8.26 -11.82 11.47
C GLY A 4 7.13 -10.84 11.82
N TYR A 5 6.54 -10.15 10.83
CA TYR A 5 5.38 -9.28 11.06
C TYR A 5 4.14 -10.06 11.52
N PHE A 6 4.02 -11.33 11.13
CA PHE A 6 2.85 -12.18 11.39
C PHE A 6 3.07 -13.17 12.55
N SER A 7 4.11 -12.93 13.36
CA SER A 7 4.39 -13.70 14.57
C SER A 7 4.40 -12.78 15.80
N PRO A 8 3.43 -12.89 16.72
CA PRO A 8 2.30 -13.82 16.69
C PRO A 8 1.28 -13.46 15.60
N ALA A 9 0.46 -14.44 15.22
CA ALA A 9 -0.66 -14.21 14.30
C ALA A 9 -1.61 -13.15 14.87
N ALA A 10 -2.20 -12.34 13.99
CA ALA A 10 -3.21 -11.37 14.41
C ALA A 10 -4.40 -12.07 15.06
N THR A 11 -4.84 -11.54 16.21
CA THR A 11 -6.09 -11.93 16.87
C THR A 11 -7.25 -10.98 16.56
N THR A 12 -6.96 -9.85 15.90
CA THR A 12 -7.97 -8.87 15.49
C THR A 12 -7.69 -8.36 14.09
N ALA A 13 -8.75 -7.95 13.37
CA ALA A 13 -8.64 -7.33 12.06
C ALA A 13 -7.77 -6.06 12.08
N GLU A 14 -7.85 -5.26 13.15
CA GLU A 14 -7.00 -4.08 13.27
C GLU A 14 -5.52 -4.44 13.41
N ARG A 15 -5.21 -5.47 14.20
CA ARG A 15 -3.83 -5.95 14.34
C ARG A 15 -3.30 -6.45 13.00
N GLU A 16 -4.11 -7.20 12.26
CA GLU A 16 -3.73 -7.69 10.93
C GLU A 16 -3.41 -6.54 9.97
N ARG A 17 -4.21 -5.45 9.95
CA ARG A 17 -3.90 -4.27 9.12
C ARG A 17 -2.54 -3.66 9.48
N LYS A 18 -2.21 -3.56 10.77
CA LYS A 18 -0.88 -3.07 11.22
C LYS A 18 0.26 -4.00 10.77
N GLN A 19 0.03 -5.32 10.77
CA GLN A 19 1.02 -6.29 10.28
C GLN A 19 1.20 -6.21 8.77
N ILE A 20 0.09 -6.12 8.01
CA ILE A 20 0.09 -5.90 6.56
C ILE A 20 0.88 -4.64 6.21
N ALA A 21 0.62 -3.54 6.92
CA ALA A 21 1.24 -2.24 6.64
C ALA A 21 2.77 -2.31 6.64
N GLY A 22 3.33 -2.86 7.72
CA GLY A 22 4.79 -3.04 7.83
C GLY A 22 5.34 -4.15 6.93
N ALA A 23 4.58 -5.22 6.70
CA ALA A 23 5.01 -6.31 5.82
C ALA A 23 5.18 -5.86 4.37
N ILE A 24 4.26 -5.03 3.85
CA ILE A 24 4.37 -4.49 2.48
C ILE A 24 5.60 -3.60 2.35
N GLY A 25 5.81 -2.64 3.26
CA GLY A 25 7.03 -1.83 3.25
C GLY A 25 8.30 -2.68 3.33
N GLN A 26 8.30 -3.74 4.14
CA GLN A 26 9.44 -4.66 4.18
C GLN A 26 9.66 -5.44 2.88
N ILE A 27 8.58 -5.80 2.16
CA ILE A 27 8.67 -6.43 0.84
C ILE A 27 9.26 -5.45 -0.16
N GLU A 28 8.75 -4.22 -0.22
CA GLU A 28 9.26 -3.15 -1.09
C GLU A 28 10.74 -2.89 -0.86
N ARG A 29 11.18 -2.78 0.39
CA ARG A 29 12.61 -2.63 0.73
C ARG A 29 13.48 -3.77 0.20
N TYR A 30 12.93 -4.98 0.12
CA TYR A 30 13.65 -6.15 -0.39
C TYR A 30 13.65 -6.19 -1.93
N VAL A 31 12.54 -5.86 -2.57
CA VAL A 31 12.42 -5.92 -4.04
C VAL A 31 12.99 -4.68 -4.73
N GLY A 32 12.99 -3.52 -4.08
CA GLY A 32 13.39 -2.23 -4.64
C GLY A 32 14.77 -2.25 -5.30
N PRO A 33 15.82 -2.84 -4.68
CA PRO A 33 17.12 -2.95 -5.33
C PRO A 33 17.11 -3.84 -6.58
N MET A 34 16.23 -4.84 -6.63
CA MET A 34 16.10 -5.77 -7.77
C MET A 34 15.38 -5.12 -8.95
N THR A 35 14.40 -4.27 -8.66
CA THR A 35 13.58 -3.55 -9.65
C THR A 35 14.10 -2.14 -9.95
N LYS A 36 15.17 -1.70 -9.26
CA LYS A 36 15.72 -0.33 -9.30
C LYS A 36 14.77 0.76 -8.79
N THR A 37 13.80 0.40 -7.95
CA THR A 37 12.82 1.31 -7.33
C THR A 37 13.11 1.59 -5.86
N ALA A 38 14.27 1.16 -5.33
CA ALA A 38 14.65 1.38 -3.92
C ALA A 38 14.71 2.86 -3.49
N TYR A 39 14.79 3.78 -4.45
CA TYR A 39 14.84 5.22 -4.23
C TYR A 39 13.59 5.93 -4.73
N ASP A 40 12.50 5.19 -4.97
CA ASP A 40 11.20 5.77 -5.28
C ASP A 40 10.78 6.73 -4.15
N LEU A 41 10.45 7.95 -4.55
CA LEU A 41 10.06 9.06 -3.68
C LEU A 41 8.56 9.03 -3.44
N PRO A 42 8.07 9.65 -2.33
CA PRO A 42 6.65 9.83 -2.12
C PRO A 42 5.96 10.42 -3.34
N GLY A 43 4.90 9.79 -3.83
CA GLY A 43 4.09 10.34 -4.89
C GLY A 43 4.71 10.42 -6.29
N THR A 44 3.85 10.46 -7.31
CA THR A 44 4.27 10.33 -8.72
C THR A 44 5.20 11.46 -9.21
N PHE A 45 5.04 12.67 -8.67
CA PHE A 45 5.66 13.88 -9.24
C PHE A 45 6.82 14.46 -8.42
N GLU A 46 7.25 13.79 -7.35
CA GLU A 46 8.39 14.28 -6.56
C GLU A 46 9.75 13.97 -7.21
N ALA A 47 9.80 13.04 -8.17
CA ALA A 47 11.03 12.75 -8.90
C ALA A 47 11.42 13.87 -9.88
N PRO A 48 12.72 14.23 -9.97
CA PRO A 48 13.22 15.06 -11.06
C PRO A 48 12.90 14.42 -12.43
N LEU A 49 12.64 15.24 -13.45
CA LEU A 49 12.28 14.79 -14.81
C LEU A 49 13.23 13.73 -15.42
N PHE A 50 14.47 13.64 -14.92
CA PHE A 50 15.51 12.74 -15.42
C PHE A 50 15.66 11.43 -14.61
N ASP A 51 14.96 11.27 -13.49
CA ASP A 51 15.03 10.06 -12.62
C ASP A 51 13.76 9.20 -12.67
N VAL A 52 12.95 9.35 -13.72
CA VAL A 52 11.70 8.60 -13.94
C VAL A 52 11.89 7.08 -14.03
N GLN A 53 13.12 6.60 -14.22
CA GLN A 53 13.40 5.15 -14.27
C GLN A 53 13.37 4.49 -12.89
N ARG A 54 13.50 5.27 -11.81
CA ARG A 54 13.48 4.76 -10.43
C ARG A 54 12.15 5.03 -9.72
N GLN A 55 11.35 5.93 -10.28
CA GLN A 55 10.08 6.37 -9.73
C GLN A 55 8.92 5.50 -10.21
N MET A 56 7.99 5.19 -9.32
CA MET A 56 6.71 4.55 -9.61
C MET A 56 5.58 5.57 -9.59
N ASP A 57 4.56 5.30 -10.39
CA ASP A 57 3.28 6.01 -10.27
C ASP A 57 2.30 5.24 -9.37
N CYS A 58 1.13 5.85 -9.11
CA CYS A 58 0.10 5.21 -8.29
C CYS A 58 -0.42 3.88 -8.86
N VAL A 59 -0.34 3.65 -10.18
CA VAL A 59 -0.84 2.43 -10.81
C VAL A 59 0.15 1.29 -10.61
N ASP A 60 1.45 1.56 -10.74
CA ASP A 60 2.51 0.59 -10.46
C ASP A 60 2.50 0.16 -9.00
N GLU A 61 2.40 1.14 -8.09
CA GLU A 61 2.28 0.91 -6.65
C GLU A 61 1.06 0.06 -6.30
N ALA A 62 -0.11 0.41 -6.84
CA ALA A 62 -1.34 -0.33 -6.59
C ALA A 62 -1.28 -1.77 -7.13
N LYS A 63 -0.62 -2.00 -8.28
CA LYS A 63 -0.42 -3.36 -8.83
C LYS A 63 0.50 -4.19 -7.94
N ASN A 64 1.66 -3.64 -7.57
CA ASN A 64 2.64 -4.30 -6.70
C ASN A 64 2.01 -4.67 -5.36
N THR A 65 1.35 -3.70 -4.72
CA THR A 65 0.68 -3.91 -3.44
C THR A 65 -0.42 -4.98 -3.53
N THR A 66 -1.23 -5.00 -4.60
CA THR A 66 -2.24 -6.05 -4.81
C THR A 66 -1.59 -7.44 -4.91
N LEU A 67 -0.45 -7.55 -5.60
CA LEU A 67 0.30 -8.81 -5.71
C LEU A 67 0.85 -9.24 -4.35
N TYR A 68 1.42 -8.33 -3.57
CA TYR A 68 1.94 -8.63 -2.24
C TYR A 68 0.84 -9.11 -1.30
N LEU A 69 -0.32 -8.43 -1.28
CA LEU A 69 -1.49 -8.86 -0.49
C LEU A 69 -1.91 -10.29 -0.84
N ARG A 70 -1.94 -10.63 -2.13
CA ARG A 70 -2.23 -11.99 -2.59
C ARG A 70 -1.19 -13.00 -2.09
N ILE A 71 0.10 -12.69 -2.15
CA ILE A 71 1.17 -13.55 -1.62
C ILE A 71 1.00 -13.77 -0.11
N LEU A 72 0.73 -12.71 0.65
CA LEU A 72 0.50 -12.77 2.10
C LEU A 72 -0.71 -13.68 2.42
N ARG A 73 -1.79 -13.61 1.63
CA ARG A 73 -2.96 -14.49 1.76
C ARG A 73 -2.61 -15.94 1.44
N GLU A 74 -1.94 -16.20 0.33
CA GLU A 74 -1.57 -17.56 -0.11
C GLU A 74 -0.61 -18.23 0.88
N LYS A 75 0.18 -17.45 1.62
CA LYS A 75 1.01 -17.92 2.74
C LYS A 75 0.23 -18.19 4.04
N GLY A 76 -1.05 -17.83 4.11
CA GLY A 76 -1.87 -17.97 5.33
C GLY A 76 -1.53 -16.95 6.43
N TRP A 77 -0.80 -15.88 6.09
CA TRP A 77 -0.38 -14.85 7.05
C TRP A 77 -1.47 -13.82 7.35
N ILE A 78 -2.42 -13.64 6.42
CA ILE A 78 -3.63 -12.83 6.64
C ILE A 78 -4.86 -13.72 6.64
N ASN A 79 -5.73 -13.51 7.62
CA ASN A 79 -6.90 -14.32 7.93
C ASN A 79 -8.18 -13.48 7.94
N PHE A 80 -8.14 -12.23 8.41
CA PHE A 80 -9.31 -11.34 8.53
C PHE A 80 -9.68 -10.64 7.23
N HIS A 81 -8.70 -10.38 6.34
CA HIS A 81 -8.93 -9.64 5.10
C HIS A 81 -8.60 -10.47 3.86
N ARG A 82 -9.14 -10.02 2.73
CA ARG A 82 -8.84 -10.54 1.38
C ARG A 82 -8.52 -9.37 0.47
N GLU A 83 -7.67 -9.59 -0.52
CA GLU A 83 -7.39 -8.61 -1.56
C GLU A 83 -8.67 -8.33 -2.38
N GLY A 84 -8.98 -7.05 -2.55
CA GLY A 84 -10.10 -6.56 -3.36
C GLY A 84 -9.64 -6.09 -4.73
N TYR A 85 -10.59 -5.60 -5.54
CA TYR A 85 -10.25 -4.86 -6.76
C TYR A 85 -9.58 -3.53 -6.39
N ARG A 86 -8.64 -3.07 -7.23
CA ARG A 86 -8.06 -1.72 -7.08
C ARG A 86 -9.15 -0.66 -7.16
N VAL A 87 -8.98 0.41 -6.38
CA VAL A 87 -9.91 1.52 -6.29
C VAL A 87 -9.29 2.80 -6.85
N ASN A 88 -10.14 3.74 -7.27
CA ASN A 88 -9.72 5.00 -7.88
C ASN A 88 -10.42 6.18 -7.19
N ARG A 89 -9.72 7.31 -7.04
CA ARG A 89 -10.33 8.60 -6.67
C ARG A 89 -9.74 9.72 -7.51
N GLY A 90 -10.45 10.85 -7.53
CA GLY A 90 -10.10 11.98 -8.39
C GLY A 90 -10.62 11.77 -9.82
N PHE A 91 -11.18 12.84 -10.38
CA PHE A 91 -11.49 12.96 -11.80
C PHE A 91 -10.97 14.34 -12.20
N PHE A 92 -10.42 14.47 -13.41
CA PHE A 92 -9.67 15.60 -13.98
C PHE A 92 -10.07 17.05 -13.62
N PHE A 93 -11.24 17.30 -13.03
CA PHE A 93 -11.71 18.61 -12.56
C PHE A 93 -11.56 18.84 -11.03
N ASN A 94 -11.37 17.79 -10.21
CA ASN A 94 -11.32 17.85 -8.74
C ASN A 94 -10.08 17.15 -8.12
N GLY A 95 -9.06 16.83 -8.93
CA GLY A 95 -7.81 16.24 -8.48
C GLY A 95 -7.19 15.31 -9.53
N TRP A 96 -5.88 15.05 -9.39
CA TRP A 96 -5.19 14.04 -10.20
C TRP A 96 -5.76 12.63 -9.93
N PRO A 97 -5.95 11.79 -10.95
CA PRO A 97 -6.38 10.41 -10.75
C PRO A 97 -5.40 9.69 -9.82
N HIS A 98 -5.93 9.08 -8.76
CA HIS A 98 -5.16 8.28 -7.82
C HIS A 98 -5.74 6.87 -7.74
N THR A 99 -4.91 5.87 -8.01
CA THR A 99 -5.27 4.45 -7.95
C THR A 99 -4.59 3.82 -6.75
N SER A 100 -5.27 2.92 -6.05
CA SER A 100 -4.66 2.20 -4.92
C SER A 100 -5.20 0.77 -4.77
N ALA A 101 -4.46 -0.06 -4.05
CA ALA A 101 -4.89 -1.42 -3.72
C ALA A 101 -5.94 -1.40 -2.60
N MET A 102 -6.65 -2.51 -2.44
CA MET A 102 -7.72 -2.62 -1.46
C MET A 102 -7.69 -3.98 -0.79
N ILE A 103 -8.11 -4.00 0.47
CA ILE A 103 -8.52 -5.21 1.18
C ILE A 103 -9.94 -5.07 1.72
N ASN A 104 -10.72 -6.15 1.69
CA ASN A 104 -12.03 -6.21 2.33
C ASN A 104 -12.00 -7.17 3.52
N ASN A 105 -12.81 -6.91 4.53
CA ASN A 105 -13.06 -7.83 5.63
C ASN A 105 -14.40 -8.56 5.38
N PRO A 106 -14.40 -9.84 4.97
CA PRO A 106 -15.62 -10.55 4.58
C PRO A 106 -16.64 -10.72 5.71
N SER A 107 -16.20 -10.78 6.98
CA SER A 107 -17.12 -10.96 8.12
C SER A 107 -17.83 -9.68 8.53
N THR A 108 -17.33 -8.52 8.13
CA THR A 108 -17.91 -7.21 8.49
C THR A 108 -18.36 -6.37 7.29
N GLY A 109 -17.98 -6.76 6.07
CA GLY A 109 -18.22 -5.97 4.86
C GLY A 109 -17.46 -4.65 4.81
N LYS A 110 -16.43 -4.46 5.65
CA LYS A 110 -15.65 -3.22 5.71
C LYS A 110 -14.47 -3.26 4.74
N ASP A 111 -14.35 -2.19 3.98
CA ASP A 111 -13.32 -2.01 2.96
C ASP A 111 -12.24 -1.01 3.39
N TYR A 112 -11.00 -1.34 3.08
CA TYR A 112 -9.83 -0.54 3.39
C TYR A 112 -8.93 -0.44 2.17
N VAL A 113 -8.50 0.78 1.87
CA VAL A 113 -7.43 1.06 0.91
C VAL A 113 -6.10 0.70 1.55
N VAL A 114 -5.18 0.15 0.75
CA VAL A 114 -3.80 -0.15 1.14
C VAL A 114 -2.89 0.61 0.16
N ASP A 115 -2.30 1.71 0.62
CA ASP A 115 -1.71 2.74 -0.23
C ASP A 115 -0.23 2.96 0.11
N SER A 116 0.66 2.44 -0.73
CA SER A 116 2.12 2.61 -0.62
C SER A 116 2.63 3.94 -1.16
N TRP A 117 1.83 4.63 -1.98
CA TRP A 117 2.23 5.80 -2.75
C TRP A 117 2.60 7.05 -1.92
N PHE A 118 2.12 7.17 -0.68
CA PHE A 118 2.29 8.40 0.10
C PHE A 118 3.67 8.56 0.73
N HIS A 119 4.45 7.50 0.86
CA HIS A 119 5.72 7.53 1.58
C HIS A 119 6.84 7.07 0.66
N LYS A 120 8.08 7.22 1.13
CA LYS A 120 9.24 6.69 0.43
C LYS A 120 9.16 5.16 0.36
N ASN A 121 9.76 4.59 -0.68
CA ASN A 121 9.78 3.15 -0.88
C ASN A 121 10.20 2.38 0.39
N GLY A 122 9.41 1.37 0.73
CA GLY A 122 9.72 0.50 1.84
C GLY A 122 9.42 1.04 3.24
N GLU A 123 8.71 2.16 3.31
CA GLU A 123 8.01 2.60 4.53
C GLU A 123 6.69 1.84 4.71
N PRO A 124 6.14 1.76 5.94
CA PRO A 124 4.84 1.15 6.16
C PRO A 124 3.75 1.85 5.33
N VAL A 125 2.94 1.07 4.61
CA VAL A 125 1.88 1.62 3.78
C VAL A 125 0.70 2.13 4.60
N GLU A 126 -0.05 3.06 4.04
CA GLU A 126 -1.24 3.59 4.69
C GLU A 126 -2.44 2.66 4.48
N ILE A 127 -3.15 2.33 5.57
CA ILE A 127 -4.36 1.51 5.50
C ILE A 127 -5.57 2.25 6.05
N VAL A 128 -6.46 2.65 5.17
CA VAL A 128 -7.49 3.66 5.44
C VAL A 128 -8.87 3.14 5.05
N PRO A 129 -9.93 3.36 5.84
CA PRO A 129 -11.29 3.01 5.42
C PRO A 129 -11.63 3.62 4.06
N LEU A 130 -12.20 2.82 3.15
CA LEU A 130 -12.43 3.22 1.75
C LEU A 130 -13.23 4.53 1.63
N LYS A 131 -14.29 4.67 2.43
CA LYS A 131 -15.12 5.89 2.46
C LYS A 131 -14.31 7.13 2.86
N LEU A 132 -13.38 6.99 3.80
CA LEU A 132 -12.53 8.10 4.25
C LEU A 132 -11.50 8.45 3.18
N TRP A 133 -10.90 7.45 2.54
CA TRP A 133 -9.99 7.67 1.41
C TRP A 133 -10.69 8.37 0.24
N HIS A 134 -11.90 7.95 -0.15
CA HIS A 134 -12.65 8.67 -1.19
C HIS A 134 -13.03 10.12 -0.81
N ALA A 135 -13.15 10.42 0.49
CA ALA A 135 -13.40 11.78 0.98
C ALA A 135 -12.17 12.69 0.96
N GLY A 136 -11.07 12.28 0.31
CA GLY A 136 -9.86 13.09 0.17
C GLY A 136 -8.87 12.97 1.32
N TRP A 137 -8.92 11.87 2.09
CA TRP A 137 -7.94 11.63 3.15
C TRP A 137 -6.50 11.70 2.66
N TRP A 138 -5.64 12.26 3.49
CA TRP A 138 -4.21 12.39 3.29
C TRP A 138 -3.49 12.16 4.63
N PRO A 139 -2.31 11.51 4.65
CA PRO A 139 -1.58 11.28 5.89
C PRO A 139 -1.11 12.60 6.50
N LYS A 140 -1.17 12.72 7.83
CA LYS A 140 -0.74 13.94 8.54
C LYS A 140 0.76 14.18 8.44
N THR A 141 1.52 13.12 8.21
CA THR A 141 2.98 13.12 8.13
C THR A 141 3.39 12.26 6.96
N ILE A 142 4.33 12.76 6.15
CA ILE A 142 4.94 12.01 5.06
C ILE A 142 6.35 11.63 5.50
N ILE A 143 6.68 10.34 5.48
CA ILE A 143 8.03 9.87 5.80
C ILE A 143 8.89 9.99 4.54
N ARG A 144 9.98 10.76 4.62
CA ARG A 144 10.84 11.13 3.48
C ARG A 144 12.32 10.72 3.64
N ASP A 145 12.74 10.36 4.84
CA ASP A 145 14.14 10.25 5.25
C ASP A 145 14.68 8.82 5.06
#